data_AF-A0A1S2NDY8-F1
#
_entry.id   AF-A0A1S2NDY8-F1
#
_cell.length_a   1.000
_cell.length_b   1.000
_cell.length_c   1.000
_cell.angle_alpha   90.00
_cell.angle_beta   90.00
_cell.angle_gamma   90.00
#
_symmetry.space_group_name_H-M   'P 1'
#
loop_
_entity.id
_entity.type
_entity.pdbx_description
1 polymer ?
#
loop_
_entity_poly.entity_id
_entity_poly.type
_entity_poly.pdbx_seq_one_letter_code
_entity_poly.pdbx_strand_id
1 'polypeptide(L)'
;MKGRPPTADEARFMSAIAALGCIACRKDGWHNPDVSVHHIDGRTKPGAHLLVLPLCAGHHQDGTGPNPALIAVHPYKARFEERYGAQRALLAECLEMIKEKGMFLCEMQ
;
A
#
# COMPACT_ATOMS: atom_id res chain seq x y z
N MET A 1 1.52 15.20 -10.56
CA MET A 1 2.98 15.49 -10.63
C MET A 1 3.72 14.25 -11.09
N LYS A 2 4.69 14.38 -11.99
CA LYS A 2 5.55 13.27 -12.42
C LYS A 2 6.53 12.92 -11.29
N GLY A 3 6.50 11.68 -10.80
CA GLY A 3 7.45 11.18 -9.81
C GLY A 3 8.76 10.77 -10.47
N ARG A 4 9.77 10.39 -9.66
CA ARG A 4 10.95 9.70 -10.20
C ARG A 4 10.54 8.30 -10.69
N PRO A 5 11.23 7.74 -11.70
CA PRO A 5 11.05 6.34 -12.03
C PRO A 5 11.59 5.45 -10.89
N PRO A 6 10.94 4.31 -10.61
CA PRO A 6 11.48 3.33 -9.67
C PRO A 6 12.71 2.64 -10.26
N THR A 7 13.63 2.22 -9.40
CA THR A 7 14.67 1.24 -9.77
C THR A 7 14.04 -0.14 -10.00
N ALA A 8 14.81 -1.09 -10.52
CA ALA A 8 14.35 -2.48 -10.66
C ALA A 8 13.96 -3.10 -9.31
N ASP A 9 14.75 -2.87 -8.25
CA ASP A 9 14.45 -3.35 -6.90
C ASP A 9 13.18 -2.72 -6.32
N GLU A 10 13.00 -1.42 -6.52
CA GLU A 10 11.81 -0.72 -6.06
C GLU A 10 10.55 -1.17 -6.81
N ALA A 11 10.67 -1.46 -8.11
CA ALA A 11 9.57 -2.03 -8.88
C ALA A 11 9.21 -3.43 -8.36
N ARG A 12 10.19 -4.29 -8.11
CA ARG A 12 9.98 -5.62 -7.49
C ARG A 12 9.30 -5.49 -6.12
N PHE A 13 9.78 -4.57 -5.29
CA PHE A 13 9.20 -4.29 -3.98
C PHE A 13 7.73 -3.85 -4.07
N MET A 14 7.43 -2.86 -4.94
CA MET A 14 6.05 -2.39 -5.13
C MET A 14 5.12 -3.50 -5.63
N SER A 15 5.61 -4.38 -6.51
CA SER A 15 4.87 -5.57 -6.96
C SER A 15 4.60 -6.54 -5.82
N ALA A 16 5.60 -6.81 -4.97
CA ALA A 16 5.41 -7.68 -3.79
C ALA A 16 4.41 -7.09 -2.79
N ILE A 17 4.45 -5.77 -2.57
CA ILE A 17 3.46 -5.06 -1.74
C ILE A 17 2.06 -5.17 -2.36
N ALA A 18 1.91 -4.91 -3.66
CA ALA A 18 0.62 -4.98 -4.34
C ALA A 18 0.00 -6.39 -4.27
N ALA A 19 0.81 -7.44 -4.34
CA ALA A 19 0.37 -8.84 -4.26
C ALA A 19 -0.29 -9.22 -2.91
N LEU A 20 -0.13 -8.41 -1.85
CA LEU A 20 -0.78 -8.64 -0.56
C LEU A 20 -2.29 -8.34 -0.55
N GLY A 21 -2.77 -7.60 -1.56
CA GLY A 21 -4.09 -7.00 -1.61
C GLY A 21 -4.25 -5.84 -0.62
N CYS A 22 -5.45 -5.25 -0.58
CA CYS A 22 -5.70 -4.02 0.16
C CYS A 22 -5.49 -4.23 1.67
N ILE A 23 -4.54 -3.50 2.26
CA ILE A 23 -4.24 -3.63 3.68
C ILE A 23 -5.40 -3.12 4.55
N ALA A 24 -6.09 -2.06 4.13
CA ALA A 24 -7.24 -1.52 4.85
C ALA A 24 -8.45 -2.49 4.79
N CYS A 25 -8.71 -3.13 3.64
CA CYS A 25 -9.69 -4.21 3.56
C CYS A 25 -9.37 -5.31 4.58
N ARG A 26 -8.12 -5.73 4.70
CA ARG A 26 -7.75 -6.75 5.70
C ARG A 26 -8.12 -6.35 7.13
N LYS A 27 -7.98 -5.07 7.49
CA LYS A 27 -8.41 -4.53 8.79
C LYS A 27 -9.94 -4.46 8.95
N ASP A 28 -10.68 -4.46 7.85
CA ASP A 28 -12.14 -4.61 7.82
C ASP A 28 -12.59 -6.07 7.80
N GLY A 29 -11.66 -7.04 7.80
CA GLY A 29 -11.97 -8.47 7.89
C GLY A 29 -12.24 -9.17 6.56
N TRP A 30 -11.92 -8.54 5.43
CA TRP A 30 -12.05 -9.16 4.09
C TRP A 30 -10.78 -8.96 3.24
N HIS A 31 -10.70 -9.67 2.12
CA HIS A 31 -9.59 -9.56 1.17
C HIS A 31 -10.06 -8.95 -0.15
N ASN A 32 -9.28 -7.99 -0.65
CA ASN A 32 -9.46 -7.41 -1.97
C ASN A 32 -8.10 -7.38 -2.70
N PRO A 33 -7.91 -8.17 -3.77
CA PRO A 33 -6.65 -8.19 -4.51
C PRO A 33 -6.48 -7.02 -5.48
N ASP A 34 -7.56 -6.32 -5.84
CA ASP A 34 -7.54 -5.23 -6.83
C ASP A 34 -7.06 -3.93 -6.18
N VAL A 35 -5.76 -3.67 -6.27
CA VAL A 35 -5.10 -2.55 -5.61
C VAL A 35 -4.29 -1.68 -6.55
N SER A 36 -4.06 -0.46 -6.08
CA SER A 36 -3.03 0.43 -6.60
C SER A 36 -2.06 0.82 -5.49
N VAL A 37 -0.84 1.17 -5.87
CA VAL A 37 0.21 1.54 -4.92
C VAL A 37 -0.01 2.99 -4.48
N HIS A 38 -0.24 3.15 -3.18
CA HIS A 38 -0.30 4.45 -2.50
C HIS A 38 1.09 4.83 -1.98
N HIS A 39 1.56 6.05 -2.23
CA HIS A 39 2.84 6.56 -1.71
C HIS A 39 2.62 7.37 -0.44
N ILE A 40 3.30 6.98 0.65
CA ILE A 40 3.12 7.58 1.98
C ILE A 40 3.75 8.99 2.06
N ASP A 41 4.91 9.19 1.41
CA ASP A 41 5.70 10.42 1.51
C ASP A 41 6.18 10.92 0.13
N GLY A 42 5.22 11.06 -0.78
CA GLY A 42 5.48 11.56 -2.13
C GLY A 42 6.22 10.55 -3.03
N ARG A 43 6.66 11.03 -4.20
CA ARG A 43 7.17 10.17 -5.29
C ARG A 43 8.55 10.54 -5.81
N THR A 44 9.28 11.43 -5.13
CA THR A 44 10.54 12.00 -5.64
C THR A 44 11.75 11.73 -4.75
N LYS A 45 11.55 11.57 -3.44
CA LYS A 45 12.64 11.30 -2.48
C LYS A 45 13.34 9.96 -2.77
N PRO A 46 14.64 9.81 -2.45
CA PRO A 46 15.27 8.49 -2.37
C PRO A 46 14.46 7.57 -1.45
N GLY A 47 14.23 6.32 -1.88
CA GLY A 47 13.41 5.36 -1.13
C GLY A 47 11.89 5.62 -1.13
N ALA A 48 11.38 6.65 -1.82
CA ALA A 48 9.94 6.93 -1.89
C ALA A 48 9.09 5.72 -2.33
N HIS A 49 9.58 4.90 -3.26
CA HIS A 49 8.86 3.71 -3.74
C HIS A 49 8.92 2.52 -2.77
N LEU A 50 9.74 2.61 -1.71
CA LEU A 50 9.77 1.67 -0.60
C LEU A 50 8.83 2.08 0.55
N LEU A 51 8.23 3.27 0.46
CA LEU A 51 7.28 3.82 1.43
C LEU A 51 5.88 3.84 0.83
N VAL A 52 5.29 2.66 0.66
CA VAL A 52 4.03 2.48 -0.06
C VAL A 52 3.06 1.54 0.65
N LEU A 53 1.76 1.66 0.33
CA LEU A 53 0.72 0.75 0.77
C LEU A 53 -0.05 0.17 -0.44
N PRO A 54 -0.52 -1.09 -0.35
CA PRO A 54 -1.48 -1.63 -1.30
C PRO A 54 -2.90 -1.22 -0.87
N LEU A 55 -3.57 -0.37 -1.65
CA LEU A 55 -4.93 0.09 -1.36
C LEU A 55 -5.86 -0.15 -2.55
N CYS A 56 -7.07 -0.65 -2.28
CA CYS A 56 -8.13 -0.73 -3.30
C CYS A 56 -8.64 0.68 -3.63
N ALA A 57 -9.41 0.83 -4.71
CA ALA A 57 -9.93 2.12 -5.16
C ALA A 57 -10.57 2.92 -4.00
N GLY A 58 -11.56 2.36 -3.31
CA GLY A 58 -12.30 3.07 -2.25
C GLY A 58 -11.52 3.34 -0.96
N HIS A 59 -10.44 2.60 -0.67
CA HIS A 59 -9.53 2.94 0.43
C HIS A 59 -8.40 3.89 -0.02
N HIS A 60 -8.13 4.00 -1.32
CA HIS A 60 -7.10 4.88 -1.86
C HIS A 60 -7.65 6.30 -2.11
N GLN A 61 -8.79 6.40 -2.80
CA GLN A 61 -9.37 7.66 -3.25
C GLN A 61 -10.87 7.68 -2.97
N ASP A 62 -11.32 8.75 -2.29
CA ASP A 62 -12.73 8.97 -1.96
C ASP A 62 -13.61 8.99 -3.22
N GLY A 63 -14.82 8.42 -3.09
CA GLY A 63 -15.79 8.34 -4.18
C GLY A 63 -15.42 7.37 -5.32
N THR A 64 -14.44 6.49 -5.12
CA THR A 64 -14.06 5.47 -6.12
C THR A 64 -14.31 4.05 -5.63
N GLY A 65 -14.42 3.10 -6.56
CA GLY A 65 -14.78 1.72 -6.25
C GLY A 65 -16.28 1.52 -5.95
N PRO A 66 -16.70 0.28 -5.68
CA PRO A 66 -18.13 -0.07 -5.59
C PRO A 66 -18.78 0.29 -4.25
N ASN A 67 -17.99 0.49 -3.19
CA ASN A 67 -18.51 0.78 -1.84
C ASN A 67 -18.16 2.22 -1.43
N PRO A 68 -19.13 3.14 -1.43
CA PRO A 68 -18.90 4.54 -1.06
C PRO A 68 -18.72 4.77 0.45
N ALA A 69 -18.95 3.75 1.29
CA ALA A 69 -18.77 3.85 2.74
C ALA A 69 -17.31 3.61 3.19
N LEU A 70 -16.41 3.25 2.28
CA LEU A 70 -15.00 3.04 2.61
C LEU A 70 -14.33 4.36 2.98
N ILE A 71 -13.54 4.34 4.06
CA ILE A 71 -12.75 5.50 4.47
C ILE A 71 -11.48 5.53 3.61
N ALA A 72 -11.41 6.44 2.65
CA ALA A 72 -10.24 6.63 1.81
C ALA A 72 -9.12 7.41 2.51
N VAL A 73 -7.86 7.09 2.19
CA VAL A 73 -6.70 7.89 2.65
C VAL A 73 -6.67 9.27 1.98
N HIS A 74 -7.12 9.39 0.73
CA HIS A 74 -7.28 10.67 0.06
C HIS A 74 -8.75 11.07 -0.06
N PRO A 75 -9.16 12.24 0.46
CA PRO A 75 -8.35 13.24 1.18
C PRO A 75 -8.25 12.99 2.70
N TYR A 76 -8.92 11.96 3.24
CA TYR A 76 -9.18 11.84 4.68
C TYR A 76 -8.09 11.08 5.47
N LYS A 77 -6.80 11.41 5.24
CA LYS A 77 -5.66 10.73 5.88
C LYS A 77 -5.84 10.53 7.39
N ALA A 78 -6.25 11.57 8.13
CA ALA A 78 -6.40 11.49 9.58
C ALA A 78 -7.47 10.44 9.99
N ARG A 79 -8.62 10.41 9.30
CA ARG A 79 -9.69 9.43 9.56
C ARG A 79 -9.25 8.01 9.17
N PHE A 80 -8.52 7.88 8.06
CA PHE A 80 -7.95 6.62 7.64
C PHE A 80 -6.98 6.06 8.69
N GLU A 81 -6.04 6.89 9.16
CA GLU A 81 -5.04 6.47 10.14
C GLU A 81 -5.66 6.21 11.53
N GLU A 82 -6.73 6.92 11.90
CA GLU A 82 -7.51 6.64 13.11
C GLU A 82 -8.20 5.26 13.04
N ARG A 83 -8.80 4.91 11.90
CA ARG A 83 -9.53 3.65 11.75
C ARG A 83 -8.63 2.42 11.57
N TYR A 84 -7.57 2.55 10.78
CA TYR A 84 -6.75 1.40 10.33
C TYR A 84 -5.37 1.36 10.98
N GLY A 85 -4.89 2.48 11.53
CA GLY A 85 -3.55 2.66 12.04
C GLY A 85 -2.69 3.56 11.15
N ALA A 86 -1.61 4.10 11.72
CA ALA A 86 -0.67 4.96 11.00
C ALA A 86 -0.12 4.25 9.75
N GLN A 87 0.02 4.97 8.63
CA GLN A 87 0.47 4.36 7.37
C GLN A 87 1.83 3.64 7.47
N ARG A 88 2.76 4.14 8.29
CA ARG A 88 4.05 3.47 8.54
C ARG A 88 3.89 2.15 9.30
N ALA A 89 2.91 2.07 10.21
CA ALA A 89 2.60 0.83 10.91
C ALA A 89 1.95 -0.19 9.96
N LEU A 90 1.05 0.27 9.07
CA LEU A 90 0.47 -0.57 8.02
C LEU A 90 1.53 -1.09 7.04
N LEU A 91 2.54 -0.27 6.69
CA LEU A 91 3.67 -0.72 5.89
C LEU A 91 4.48 -1.79 6.64
N ALA A 92 4.76 -1.60 7.92
CA ALA A 92 5.44 -2.61 8.73
C ALA A 92 4.67 -3.94 8.76
N GLU A 93 3.33 -3.89 8.91
CA GLU A 93 2.46 -5.07 8.81
C GLU A 93 2.56 -5.75 7.43
N CYS A 94 2.57 -4.98 6.34
CA CYS A 94 2.79 -5.52 5.00
C CYS A 94 4.16 -6.22 4.86
N LEU A 95 5.21 -5.65 5.46
CA LEU A 95 6.55 -6.24 5.44
C LEU A 95 6.61 -7.56 6.21
N GLU A 96 5.95 -7.65 7.38
CA GLU A 96 5.86 -8.91 8.11
C GLU A 96 5.09 -9.97 7.31
N MET A 97 4.00 -9.60 6.63
CA MET A 97 3.26 -10.53 5.77
C MET A 97 4.11 -11.08 4.60
N ILE A 98 4.98 -10.26 4.02
CA ILE A 98 5.92 -10.69 2.97
C ILE A 98 6.92 -11.71 3.52
N LYS A 99 7.48 -11.43 4.71
CA LYS A 99 8.41 -12.35 5.39
C LYS A 99 7.76 -13.69 5.70
N GLU A 100 6.55 -13.68 6.28
CA GLU A 100 5.80 -14.89 6.65
C GLU A 100 5.47 -15.78 5.45
N LYS A 101 5.18 -15.18 4.29
CA LYS A 101 4.87 -15.91 3.05
C LYS A 101 6.09 -16.56 2.41
N GLY A 102 7.29 -16.39 2.97
CA GLY A 102 8.53 -16.84 2.33
C GLY A 102 8.80 -16.14 1.01
N MET A 103 8.14 -15.00 0.74
CA MET A 103 8.41 -14.12 -0.40
C MET A 103 9.69 -13.35 -0.13
N PHE A 104 10.80 -14.06 0.06
CA PHE A 104 12.12 -13.46 0.01
C PHE A 104 12.35 -12.95 -1.41
N LEU A 105 12.99 -11.79 -1.51
CA LEU A 105 13.68 -11.29 -2.70
C LEU A 105 14.88 -12.21 -3.02
N CYS A 106 14.62 -13.51 -3.16
CA CYS A 106 15.47 -14.51 -3.76
C CYS A 106 15.14 -14.39 -5.25
N GLU A 107 15.91 -13.73 -6.10
CA GLU A 107 17.30 -14.04 -6.42
C GLU A 107 18.15 -12.77 -6.54
N MET A 108 19.01 -12.55 -5.55
CA MET A 108 20.29 -11.87 -5.77
C MET A 108 21.39 -12.90 -5.48
N GLN A 109 21.52 -13.86 -6.39
CA GLN A 109 22.77 -14.59 -6.62
C GLN A 109 23.35 -14.11 -7.94
#